data_AF-A0A5P9IXC2-F1
#
_entry.id   AF-A0A5P9IXC2-F1
#
_cell.length_a   1.000
_cell.length_b   1.000
_cell.length_c   1.000
_cell.angle_alpha   90.00
_cell.angle_beta   90.00
_cell.angle_gamma   90.00
#
_symmetry.space_group_name_H-M   'P 1'
#
loop_
_entity.id
_entity.type
_entity.pdbx_description
1 polymer ?
#
loop_
_entity_poly.entity_id
_entity_poly.type
_entity_poly.pdbx_seq_one_letter_code
_entity_poly.pdbx_strand_id
1 'polypeptide(L)'
;MTKKKRTQAYTEEFRREAVRRAEQPGNTNKSVAEELGISAQQIYNWRRQFNRLSDKQFNTVQGVDYSKHESEELRRLKRELHDLKEENEFLKKAAAYFAKSQE
;
A
#
# COMPACT_ATOMS: atom_id res chain seq x y z
N MET A 1 -3.83 17.18 -34.83
CA MET A 1 -3.85 16.91 -33.37
C MET A 1 -5.28 16.97 -32.87
N THR A 2 -5.86 15.85 -32.42
CA THR A 2 -7.25 15.81 -31.92
C THR A 2 -7.31 16.48 -30.54
N LYS A 3 -8.12 17.55 -30.41
CA LYS A 3 -8.34 18.25 -29.13
C LYS A 3 -8.93 17.27 -28.12
N LYS A 4 -8.22 17.01 -27.02
CA LYS A 4 -8.70 16.18 -25.90
C LYS A 4 -9.97 16.82 -25.33
N LYS A 5 -11.13 16.16 -25.48
CA LYS A 5 -12.38 16.59 -24.84
C LYS A 5 -12.13 16.63 -23.33
N ARG A 6 -12.30 17.80 -22.71
CA ARG A 6 -12.31 17.92 -21.25
C ARG A 6 -13.65 17.39 -20.77
N THR A 7 -13.68 16.16 -20.28
CA THR A 7 -14.84 15.63 -19.56
C THR A 7 -14.93 16.33 -18.22
N GLN A 8 -16.14 16.73 -17.87
CA GLN A 8 -16.38 17.41 -16.61
C GLN A 8 -16.13 16.47 -15.45
N ALA A 9 -15.32 16.93 -14.50
CA ALA A 9 -14.91 16.12 -13.37
C ALA A 9 -16.09 15.94 -12.40
N TYR A 10 -16.42 14.71 -12.04
CA TYR A 10 -17.37 14.42 -10.97
C TYR A 10 -16.86 15.00 -9.64
N THR A 11 -17.77 15.49 -8.81
CA THR A 11 -17.47 15.97 -7.46
C THR A 11 -16.90 14.85 -6.60
N GLU A 12 -16.11 15.19 -5.57
CA GLU A 12 -15.53 14.17 -4.68
C GLU A 12 -16.63 13.38 -3.97
N GLU A 13 -17.69 14.05 -3.51
CA GLU A 13 -18.82 13.41 -2.84
C GLU A 13 -19.48 12.35 -3.73
N PHE A 14 -19.71 12.67 -5.01
CA PHE A 14 -20.28 11.71 -5.96
C PHE A 14 -19.38 10.48 -6.13
N ARG A 15 -18.06 10.68 -6.24
CA ARG A 15 -17.10 9.57 -6.37
C ARG A 15 -17.10 8.69 -5.12
N ARG A 16 -17.16 9.31 -3.93
CA ARG A 16 -17.15 8.62 -2.64
C ARG A 16 -18.43 7.79 -2.46
N GLU A 17 -19.59 8.36 -2.79
CA GLU A 17 -20.87 7.64 -2.73
C GLU A 17 -20.93 6.49 -3.75
N ALA A 18 -20.43 6.69 -4.98
CA ALA A 18 -20.37 5.63 -5.98
C ALA A 18 -19.50 4.45 -5.52
N VAL A 19 -18.34 4.73 -4.90
CA VAL A 19 -17.47 3.68 -4.34
C VAL A 19 -18.15 3.01 -3.13
N ARG A 20 -18.76 3.77 -2.22
CA ARG A 20 -19.47 3.24 -1.05
C ARG A 20 -20.57 2.27 -1.46
N ARG A 21 -21.38 2.61 -2.48
CA ARG A 21 -22.42 1.74 -3.01
C ARG A 21 -21.86 0.46 -3.63
N ALA A 22 -20.71 0.56 -4.31
CA ALA A 22 -20.05 -0.60 -4.91
C ALA A 22 -19.37 -1.53 -3.89
N GLU A 23 -19.17 -1.08 -2.66
CA GLU A 23 -18.64 -1.88 -1.55
C GLU A 23 -19.74 -2.57 -0.71
N GLN A 24 -21.02 -2.22 -0.94
CA GLN A 24 -22.13 -2.89 -0.26
C GLN A 24 -22.26 -4.35 -0.74
N PRO A 25 -22.59 -5.29 0.17
CA PRO A 25 -22.82 -6.68 -0.19
C PRO A 25 -23.89 -6.81 -1.29
N GLY A 26 -23.58 -7.58 -2.34
CA GLY A 26 -24.49 -7.81 -3.47
C GLY A 26 -24.34 -6.81 -4.62
N ASN A 27 -23.65 -5.69 -4.43
CA ASN A 27 -23.36 -4.74 -5.49
C ASN A 27 -21.99 -5.00 -6.12
N THR A 28 -21.89 -4.79 -7.43
CA THR A 28 -20.62 -4.82 -8.16
C THR A 28 -20.35 -3.46 -8.77
N ASN A 29 -19.07 -3.16 -9.01
CA ASN A 29 -18.67 -1.95 -9.76
C ASN A 29 -19.42 -1.82 -11.09
N LYS A 30 -19.79 -2.95 -11.72
CA LYS A 30 -20.54 -2.96 -12.98
C LYS A 30 -22.01 -2.55 -12.77
N SER A 31 -22.70 -3.16 -11.82
CA SER A 31 -24.11 -2.82 -11.51
C SER A 31 -24.25 -1.34 -11.13
N VAL A 32 -23.39 -0.87 -10.23
CA VAL A 32 -23.42 0.52 -9.77
C VAL A 32 -23.06 1.50 -10.89
N ALA A 33 -22.16 1.12 -11.79
CA ALA A 33 -21.82 1.94 -12.94
C ALA A 33 -22.96 2.04 -13.96
N GLU A 34 -23.69 0.94 -14.20
CA GLU A 34 -24.87 0.93 -15.07
C GLU A 34 -25.98 1.83 -14.52
N GLU A 35 -26.25 1.77 -13.20
CA GLU A 35 -27.23 2.64 -12.53
C GLU A 35 -26.84 4.12 -12.57
N LEU A 36 -25.56 4.42 -12.38
CA LEU A 36 -25.06 5.80 -12.35
C LEU A 36 -24.73 6.36 -13.74
N GLY A 37 -24.84 5.56 -14.80
CA GLY A 37 -24.50 5.96 -16.16
C GLY A 37 -23.02 6.28 -16.36
N ILE A 38 -22.14 5.63 -15.60
CA ILE A 38 -20.68 5.83 -15.66
C ILE A 38 -19.98 4.53 -16.07
N SER A 39 -18.66 4.58 -16.27
CA SER A 39 -17.88 3.38 -16.53
C SER A 39 -17.51 2.68 -15.21
N ALA A 40 -17.64 1.35 -15.17
CA ALA A 40 -17.14 0.52 -14.06
C ALA A 40 -15.65 0.76 -13.78
N GLN A 41 -14.86 1.09 -14.81
CA GLN A 41 -13.44 1.43 -14.66
C GLN A 41 -13.25 2.73 -13.88
N GLN A 42 -14.17 3.70 -13.96
CA GLN A 42 -14.10 4.94 -13.18
C GLN A 42 -14.30 4.63 -11.70
N ILE A 43 -15.29 3.81 -11.35
CA ILE A 43 -15.51 3.37 -9.96
C ILE A 43 -14.29 2.62 -9.43
N TYR A 44 -13.71 1.70 -10.22
CA TYR A 44 -12.47 1.01 -9.85
C TYR A 44 -11.30 1.98 -9.59
N ASN A 45 -11.11 2.95 -10.49
CA ASN A 45 -10.06 3.95 -10.36
C ASN A 45 -10.26 4.85 -9.14
N TRP A 46 -11.50 5.21 -8.79
CA TRP A 46 -11.81 6.00 -7.60
C TRP A 46 -11.58 5.19 -6.33
N ARG A 47 -11.98 3.92 -6.29
CA ARG A 47 -11.70 3.02 -5.17
C ARG A 47 -10.20 2.92 -4.90
N ARG A 48 -9.38 2.73 -5.96
CA ARG A 48 -7.92 2.73 -5.84
C ARG A 48 -7.36 4.06 -5.33
N GLN A 49 -7.93 5.19 -5.77
CA GLN A 49 -7.53 6.52 -5.31
C GLN A 49 -7.86 6.71 -3.83
N PHE A 50 -9.06 6.34 -3.38
CA PHE A 50 -9.45 6.45 -1.97
C PHE A 50 -8.66 5.51 -1.08
N ASN A 51 -8.36 4.28 -1.50
CA ASN A 51 -7.49 3.38 -0.74
C ASN A 51 -6.08 3.96 -0.60
N ARG A 52 -5.50 4.46 -1.71
CA ARG A 52 -4.18 5.08 -1.67
C ARG A 52 -4.16 6.38 -0.85
N LEU A 53 -5.24 7.15 -0.88
CA LEU A 53 -5.41 8.34 -0.04
C LEU A 53 -5.54 7.95 1.43
N SER A 54 -6.28 6.89 1.75
CA SER A 54 -6.37 6.31 3.10
C SER A 54 -4.98 5.91 3.58
N ASP A 55 -4.25 5.09 2.82
CA ASP A 55 -2.88 4.69 3.17
C ASP A 55 -1.96 5.90 3.37
N LYS A 56 -2.05 6.91 2.49
CA LYS A 56 -1.29 8.15 2.64
C LYS A 56 -1.73 9.00 3.83
N GLN A 57 -3.03 9.06 4.15
CA GLN A 57 -3.57 9.81 5.29
C GLN A 57 -3.21 9.13 6.61
N PHE A 58 -3.24 7.79 6.68
CA PHE A 58 -2.71 7.04 7.81
C PHE A 58 -1.21 7.31 7.99
N ASN A 59 -0.49 7.39 6.87
CA ASN A 59 0.92 7.76 6.87
C ASN A 59 1.15 9.28 6.99
N THR A 60 0.11 10.13 7.07
CA THR A 60 0.26 11.58 7.18
C THR A 60 -0.57 12.10 8.35
N VAL A 61 0.04 12.17 9.54
CA VAL A 61 -0.58 12.79 10.72
C VAL A 61 -0.11 14.24 10.82
N GLN A 62 -1.06 15.18 10.95
CA GLN A 62 -0.78 16.63 11.10
C GLN A 62 0.15 17.23 10.03
N GLY A 63 0.08 16.74 8.77
CA GLY A 63 0.87 17.26 7.66
C GLY A 63 2.31 16.71 7.57
N VAL A 64 2.70 15.80 8.46
CA VAL A 64 3.99 15.10 8.41
C VAL A 64 3.81 13.75 7.73
N ASP A 65 4.52 13.51 6.62
CA ASP A 65 4.51 12.22 5.89
C ASP A 65 5.44 11.20 6.56
N TYR A 66 4.86 10.34 7.39
CA TYR A 66 5.50 9.22 8.09
C TYR A 66 5.87 8.05 7.17
N SER A 67 5.39 8.00 5.92
CA SER A 67 5.74 6.90 5.00
C SER A 67 7.24 6.86 4.68
N LYS A 68 7.90 8.03 4.70
CA LYS A 68 9.35 8.13 4.54
C LYS A 68 10.10 7.60 5.77
N HIS A 69 9.70 8.02 6.96
CA HIS A 69 10.37 7.66 8.21
C HIS A 69 10.23 6.16 8.52
N GLU A 70 9.05 5.59 8.32
CA GLU A 70 8.82 4.14 8.49
C GLU A 70 9.67 3.33 7.49
N SER A 71 9.85 3.83 6.27
CA SER A 71 10.69 3.17 5.27
C SER A 71 12.19 3.16 5.62
N GLU A 72 12.68 4.20 6.31
CA GLU A 72 14.09 4.31 6.72
C GLU A 72 14.39 3.46 7.96
N GLU A 73 13.52 3.50 8.97
CA GLU A 73 13.64 2.66 10.16
C GLU A 73 13.52 1.18 9.80
N LEU A 74 12.58 0.79 8.92
CA LEU A 74 12.49 -0.58 8.42
C LEU A 74 13.75 -1.01 7.65
N ARG A 75 14.37 -0.11 6.88
CA ARG A 75 15.63 -0.41 6.18
C ARG A 75 16.79 -0.54 7.15
N ARG A 76 16.85 0.29 8.18
CA ARG A 76 17.84 0.18 9.26
C ARG A 76 17.69 -1.13 10.01
N LEU A 77 16.48 -1.46 10.45
CA LEU A 77 16.20 -2.66 11.21
C LEU A 77 16.46 -3.94 10.40
N LYS A 78 16.17 -3.93 9.10
CA LYS A 78 16.52 -5.05 8.20
C LYS A 78 18.03 -5.26 8.05
N ARG A 79 18.83 -4.19 8.03
CA ARG A 79 20.30 -4.27 8.01
C ARG A 79 20.82 -4.84 9.32
N GLU A 80 20.35 -4.32 10.45
CA GLU A 80 20.75 -4.81 11.76
C GLU A 80 20.41 -6.29 11.96
N LEU A 81 19.22 -6.73 11.54
CA LEU A 81 18.85 -8.15 11.55
C LEU A 81 19.71 -9.02 10.64
N HIS A 82 20.19 -8.47 9.52
CA HIS A 82 21.09 -9.18 8.62
C HIS A 82 22.45 -9.37 9.28
N ASP A 83 23.03 -8.29 9.80
CA ASP A 83 24.36 -8.29 10.43
C ASP A 83 24.37 -9.22 11.67
N LEU A 84 23.34 -9.14 12.51
CA LEU A 84 23.18 -10.05 13.66
C LEU A 84 23.06 -11.52 13.25
N LYS A 85 22.39 -11.81 12.14
CA LYS A 85 22.28 -13.20 11.63
C LYS A 85 23.62 -13.71 11.14
N GLU A 86 24.39 -12.89 10.43
CA GLU A 86 25.73 -13.25 9.98
C GLU A 86 26.67 -13.51 11.15
N GLU A 87 26.65 -12.65 12.17
CA GLU A 87 27.45 -12.85 13.38
C GLU A 87 27.03 -14.12 14.13
N ASN A 88 25.73 -14.39 14.25
CA ASN A 88 25.23 -15.60 14.89
C ASN A 88 25.67 -16.87 14.13
N GLU A 89 25.60 -16.85 12.81
CA GLU A 89 26.07 -17.95 11.95
C GLU A 89 27.58 -18.16 12.07
N PHE A 90 28.36 -17.08 12.12
CA PHE A 90 29.79 -17.16 12.35
C PHE A 90 30.12 -17.79 13.71
N LEU A 91 29.49 -17.32 14.79
CA LEU A 91 29.69 -17.84 16.14
C LEU A 91 29.28 -19.32 16.25
N LYS A 92 28.19 -19.73 15.62
CA LYS A 92 27.79 -21.15 15.55
C LYS A 92 28.84 -22.01 14.86
N LYS A 93 29.37 -21.55 13.72
CA LYS A 93 30.44 -22.25 12.99
C LYS A 93 31.70 -22.36 13.82
N ALA A 94 32.09 -21.29 14.51
CA ALA A 94 33.22 -21.28 15.42
C ALA A 94 33.01 -22.27 16.58
N ALA A 95 31.85 -22.22 17.25
CA ALA A 95 31.51 -23.13 18.33
C ALA A 95 31.55 -24.61 17.88
N ALA A 96 31.01 -24.91 16.69
CA ALA A 96 31.06 -26.26 16.12
C ALA A 96 32.50 -26.71 15.80
N TYR A 97 33.34 -25.81 15.29
CA TYR A 97 34.76 -26.08 15.05
C TYR A 97 35.51 -26.38 16.35
N PHE A 98 35.31 -25.55 17.39
CA PHE A 98 35.94 -25.77 18.69
C PHE A 98 35.46 -27.06 19.36
N ALA A 99 34.17 -27.36 19.32
CA ALA A 99 33.63 -28.62 19.86
C ALA A 99 34.24 -29.86 19.17
N LYS A 100 34.46 -29.82 17.85
CA LYS A 100 35.10 -30.90 17.09
C LYS A 100 36.60 -31.05 17.39
N SER A 101 37.27 -29.99 17.84
CA SER A 101 38.71 -30.00 18.15
C SER A 101 39.06 -30.43 19.58
N GLN A 102 38.05 -30.75 20.41
CA GLN A 102 38.22 -31.22 21.79
C GLN A 102 38.04 -32.75 21.94
N GLU A 103 37.86 -33.46 20.83
CA GLU A 103 38.02 -34.93 20.70
C GLU A 103 39.40 -35.27 20.13
#